data_AF-A0A821XED3-F1
#
_entry.id   AF-A0A821XED3-F1
#
_cell.length_a   1.000
_cell.length_b   1.000
_cell.length_c   1.000
_cell.angle_alpha   90.00
_cell.angle_beta   90.00
_cell.angle_gamma   90.00
#
_symmetry.space_group_name_H-M   'P 1'
#
loop_
_entity.id
_entity.type
_entity.pdbx_description
1 polymer ?
#
loop_
_entity_poly.entity_id
_entity_poly.type
_entity_poly.pdbx_seq_one_letter_code
_entity_poly.pdbx_strand_id
1 'polypeptide(L)'
;MSFSEESTKFARDQVQWLLENQCRIPIRSITPISFYYKTSDTLIDEADFYYKNNQLEQSFILYSRYITLFVEELKLHHPGYATVSVNDRERVKDIIRSKALPRAEELKEKLKEKYAREYEAKQKTIQEEENAKIATASSTLPQA
;
A
#
# COMPACT_ATOMS: atom_id res chain seq x y z
N MET A 1 -4.77 21.97 -4.20
CA MET A 1 -3.80 21.77 -5.29
C MET A 1 -4.38 20.71 -6.21
N SER A 2 -4.63 21.04 -7.48
CA SER A 2 -5.15 20.10 -8.47
C SER A 2 -3.97 19.43 -9.18
N PHE A 3 -3.83 18.12 -9.02
CA PHE A 3 -2.83 17.31 -9.71
C PHE A 3 -3.22 17.07 -11.17
N SER A 4 -2.25 16.82 -12.06
CA SER A 4 -2.54 16.46 -13.46
C SER A 4 -3.26 15.11 -13.59
N GLU A 5 -4.07 14.91 -14.63
CA GLU A 5 -4.77 13.62 -14.85
C GLU A 5 -3.80 12.43 -14.91
N GLU A 6 -2.65 12.60 -15.56
CA GLU A 6 -1.61 11.56 -15.65
C GLU A 6 -1.01 11.19 -14.29
N SER A 7 -0.73 12.18 -13.45
CA SER A 7 -0.20 11.94 -12.11
C SER A 7 -1.21 11.21 -11.22
N THR A 8 -2.51 11.53 -11.33
CA THR A 8 -3.57 10.83 -10.59
C THR A 8 -3.76 9.40 -11.06
N LYS A 9 -3.60 9.14 -12.37
CA LYS A 9 -3.64 7.79 -12.94
C LYS A 9 -2.45 6.97 -12.44
N PHE A 10 -1.24 7.52 -12.54
CA PHE A 10 -0.02 6.87 -12.04
C PHE A 10 -0.13 6.53 -10.55
N ALA A 11 -0.60 7.48 -9.74
CA ALA A 11 -0.79 7.27 -8.30
C ALA A 11 -1.78 6.14 -8.00
N ARG A 12 -2.88 6.05 -8.76
CA ARG A 12 -3.86 4.96 -8.64
C ARG A 12 -3.25 3.61 -9.01
N ASP A 13 -2.58 3.55 -10.15
CA ASP A 13 -1.98 2.31 -10.68
C ASP A 13 -0.90 1.78 -9.72
N GLN A 14 -0.11 2.68 -9.11
CA GLN A 14 0.91 2.31 -8.13
C GLN A 14 0.30 1.74 -6.85
N VAL A 15 -0.75 2.36 -6.32
CA VAL A 15 -1.47 1.82 -5.15
C VAL A 15 -2.09 0.46 -5.47
N GLN A 16 -2.65 0.29 -6.67
CA GLN A 16 -3.20 -1.00 -7.11
C GLN A 16 -2.11 -2.07 -7.21
N TRP A 17 -0.95 -1.74 -7.77
CA TRP A 17 0.19 -2.64 -7.85
C TRP A 17 0.66 -3.11 -6.48
N LEU A 18 0.65 -2.24 -5.46
CA LEU A 18 0.96 -2.62 -4.08
C LEU A 18 -0.04 -3.63 -3.51
N LEU A 19 -1.33 -3.45 -3.79
CA LEU A 19 -2.36 -4.40 -3.36
C LEU A 19 -2.11 -5.79 -3.94
N GLU A 20 -1.88 -5.87 -5.24
CA GLU A 20 -1.77 -7.13 -5.96
C GLU A 20 -0.48 -7.88 -5.61
N ASN A 21 0.65 -7.16 -5.52
CA ASN A 21 1.96 -7.80 -5.41
C ASN A 21 2.48 -7.90 -3.97
N GLN A 22 2.12 -6.96 -3.09
CA GLN A 22 2.70 -6.87 -1.75
C GLN A 22 1.73 -7.29 -0.64
N CYS A 23 0.41 -7.27 -0.87
CA CYS A 23 -0.55 -7.58 0.19
C CYS A 23 -0.91 -9.07 0.30
N ARG A 24 -0.64 -9.87 -0.74
CA ARG A 24 -1.04 -11.28 -0.78
C ARG A 24 -0.13 -12.19 0.05
N ILE A 25 -0.69 -12.95 0.98
CA ILE A 25 0.04 -13.97 1.75
C ILE A 25 -0.41 -15.36 1.32
N PRO A 26 0.51 -16.26 0.91
CA PRO A 26 0.15 -17.65 0.69
C PRO A 26 -0.22 -18.34 2.02
N ILE A 27 -1.46 -18.82 2.14
CA ILE A 27 -1.89 -19.60 3.30
C ILE A 27 -1.20 -20.96 3.31
N ARG A 28 -0.56 -21.27 4.43
CA ARG A 28 0.05 -22.59 4.67
C ARG A 28 -0.95 -23.49 5.38
N SER A 29 -1.35 -24.58 4.73
CA SER A 29 -2.30 -25.58 5.25
C SER A 29 -1.79 -26.36 6.46
N ILE A 30 -0.46 -26.47 6.62
CA ILE A 30 0.19 -27.10 7.78
C ILE A 30 0.08 -26.27 9.06
N THR A 31 -0.10 -24.95 8.93
CA THR A 31 -0.18 -24.04 10.08
C THR A 31 -1.59 -24.07 10.65
N PRO A 32 -1.79 -24.35 11.94
CA PRO A 32 -3.13 -24.39 12.51
C PRO A 32 -3.79 -23.01 12.46
N ILE A 33 -5.10 -22.98 12.22
CA ILE A 33 -5.79 -21.70 12.05
C ILE A 33 -5.70 -20.78 13.27
N SER A 34 -5.68 -21.37 14.46
CA SER A 34 -5.55 -20.64 15.73
C SER A 34 -4.26 -19.82 15.79
N PHE A 35 -3.21 -20.23 15.06
CA PHE A 35 -1.97 -19.47 14.96
C PHE A 35 -2.22 -18.11 14.30
N TYR A 36 -2.90 -18.07 13.15
CA TYR A 36 -3.20 -16.82 12.44
C TYR A 36 -4.02 -15.86 13.30
N TYR A 37 -5.01 -16.36 14.04
CA TYR A 37 -5.80 -15.54 14.96
C TYR A 37 -5.01 -15.09 16.19
N LYS A 38 -4.07 -15.89 16.70
CA LYS A 38 -3.19 -15.47 17.81
C LYS A 38 -2.17 -14.43 17.38
N THR A 39 -1.63 -14.54 16.18
CA THR A 39 -0.67 -13.57 15.62
C THR A 39 -1.35 -12.36 14.96
N SER A 40 -2.68 -12.27 15.01
CA SER A 40 -3.42 -11.17 14.39
C SER A 40 -3.00 -9.82 14.96
N ASP A 41 -2.80 -9.76 16.28
CA ASP A 41 -2.55 -8.51 16.99
C ASP A 41 -1.15 -7.99 16.67
N THR A 42 -0.17 -8.89 16.59
CA THR A 42 1.20 -8.56 16.19
C THR A 42 1.25 -7.89 14.81
N LEU A 43 0.45 -8.36 13.85
CA LEU A 43 0.41 -7.76 12.51
C LEU A 43 -0.13 -6.32 12.54
N ILE A 44 -1.13 -6.06 13.39
CA ILE A 44 -1.73 -4.73 13.58
C ILE A 44 -0.79 -3.81 14.35
N ASP A 45 -0.12 -4.32 15.38
CA ASP A 45 0.86 -3.56 16.15
C ASP A 45 2.06 -3.16 15.28
N GLU A 46 2.50 -4.07 14.41
CA GLU A 46 3.53 -3.78 13.41
C GLU A 46 3.05 -2.71 12.42
N ALA A 47 1.81 -2.80 11.91
CA ALA A 47 1.23 -1.79 11.02
C ALA A 47 1.18 -0.40 11.67
N ASP A 48 0.85 -0.34 12.96
CA ASP A 48 0.87 0.88 13.77
C ASP A 48 2.27 1.43 13.97
N PHE A 49 3.26 0.57 14.17
CA PHE A 49 4.65 0.97 14.29
C PHE A 49 5.12 1.67 13.01
N TYR A 50 4.85 1.09 11.84
CA TYR A 50 5.16 1.71 10.55
C TYR A 50 4.41 3.02 10.34
N TYR A 51 3.14 3.10 10.76
CA TYR A 51 2.36 4.34 10.71
C TYR A 51 3.02 5.45 11.53
N LYS A 52 3.43 5.15 12.77
CA LYS A 52 4.10 6.10 13.68
C LYS A 52 5.45 6.58 13.15
N ASN A 53 6.18 5.71 12.46
CA ASN A 53 7.46 6.04 11.82
C ASN A 53 7.31 6.76 10.46
N ASN A 54 6.09 7.16 10.10
CA ASN A 54 5.78 7.81 8.82
C ASN A 54 6.11 6.95 7.57
N GLN A 55 6.17 5.63 7.75
CA GLN A 55 6.36 4.66 6.68
C GLN A 55 4.99 4.22 6.15
N LEU A 56 4.37 5.13 5.39
CA LEU A 56 2.97 5.00 4.95
C LEU A 56 2.73 3.78 4.04
N GLU A 57 3.70 3.43 3.19
CA GLU A 57 3.59 2.30 2.25
C GLU A 57 3.56 0.97 2.99
N GLN A 58 4.52 0.77 3.89
CA GLN A 58 4.64 -0.44 4.70
C GLN A 58 3.42 -0.60 5.61
N SER A 59 2.98 0.50 6.23
CA SER A 59 1.76 0.50 7.05
C SER A 59 0.53 0.11 6.23
N PHE A 60 0.36 0.68 5.04
CA PHE A 60 -0.75 0.37 4.14
C PHE A 60 -0.75 -1.09 3.71
N ILE A 61 0.42 -1.62 3.30
CA ILE A 61 0.57 -3.02 2.91
C ILE A 61 0.13 -3.94 4.04
N LEU A 62 0.56 -3.68 5.28
CA LEU A 62 0.23 -4.53 6.43
C LEU A 62 -1.26 -4.45 6.80
N TYR A 63 -1.86 -3.25 6.75
CA TYR A 63 -3.30 -3.09 6.98
C TYR A 63 -4.14 -3.79 5.92
N SER A 64 -3.83 -3.59 4.64
CA SER A 64 -4.50 -4.28 3.53
C SER A 64 -4.32 -5.79 3.61
N ARG A 65 -3.09 -6.24 3.90
CA ARG A 65 -2.77 -7.65 4.14
C ARG A 65 -3.59 -8.25 5.28
N TYR A 66 -3.77 -7.54 6.39
CA TYR A 66 -4.62 -7.97 7.49
C TYR A 66 -6.06 -8.20 7.02
N ILE A 67 -6.63 -7.23 6.30
CA ILE A 67 -8.00 -7.29 5.81
C ILE A 67 -8.17 -8.47 4.86
N THR A 68 -7.34 -8.57 3.81
CA THR A 68 -7.42 -9.64 2.81
C THR A 68 -7.22 -11.03 3.44
N LEU A 69 -6.29 -11.15 4.39
CA LEU A 69 -6.02 -12.41 5.09
C LEU A 69 -7.26 -12.98 5.78
N PHE A 70 -7.97 -12.16 6.57
CA PHE A 70 -9.09 -12.62 7.39
C PHE A 70 -10.45 -12.53 6.68
N VAL A 71 -10.59 -11.67 5.67
CA VAL A 71 -11.84 -11.55 4.90
C VAL A 71 -11.92 -12.59 3.78
N GLU A 72 -10.80 -12.87 3.10
CA GLU A 72 -10.77 -13.66 1.87
C GLU A 72 -9.92 -14.93 2.04
N GLU A 73 -8.60 -14.79 2.22
CA GLU A 73 -7.64 -15.88 2.04
C GLU A 73 -7.88 -17.04 3.03
N LEU A 74 -8.07 -16.74 4.32
CA LEU A 74 -8.33 -17.78 5.33
C LEU A 74 -9.68 -18.49 5.12
N LYS A 75 -10.69 -17.79 4.61
CA LYS A 75 -12.01 -18.39 4.36
C LYS A 75 -11.99 -19.34 3.17
N LEU A 76 -11.23 -18.98 2.13
CA LEU A 76 -11.17 -19.72 0.87
C LEU A 76 -10.18 -20.89 0.92
N HIS A 77 -9.04 -20.71 1.58
CA HIS A 77 -7.91 -21.63 1.45
C HIS A 77 -7.61 -22.48 2.69
N HIS A 78 -8.11 -22.10 3.87
CA HIS A 78 -7.78 -22.82 5.10
C HIS A 78 -8.86 -23.87 5.46
N PRO A 79 -8.54 -25.19 5.46
CA PRO A 79 -9.54 -26.24 5.73
C PRO A 79 -10.10 -26.18 7.17
N GLY A 80 -9.30 -25.69 8.12
CA GLY A 80 -9.70 -25.44 9.50
C GLY A 80 -10.53 -24.17 9.72
N TYR A 81 -10.95 -23.43 8.67
CA TYR A 81 -11.73 -22.20 8.87
C TYR A 81 -12.98 -22.43 9.71
N ALA A 82 -13.70 -23.53 9.48
CA ALA A 82 -14.92 -23.87 10.21
C ALA A 82 -14.71 -24.05 11.72
N THR A 83 -13.51 -24.46 12.18
CA THR A 83 -13.24 -24.81 13.58
C THR A 83 -12.82 -23.62 14.45
N VAL A 84 -12.74 -22.41 13.88
CA VAL A 84 -12.37 -21.19 14.62
C VAL A 84 -13.47 -20.82 15.63
N SER A 85 -13.03 -20.43 16.82
CA SER A 85 -13.90 -19.88 17.86
C SER A 85 -14.66 -18.64 17.38
N VAL A 86 -15.93 -18.53 17.76
CA VAL A 86 -16.75 -17.33 17.46
C VAL A 86 -16.11 -16.08 18.06
N ASN A 87 -15.57 -16.18 19.29
CA ASN A 87 -14.91 -15.06 19.98
C ASN A 87 -13.70 -14.53 19.18
N ASP A 88 -12.88 -15.42 18.62
CA ASP A 88 -11.71 -15.03 17.83
C ASP A 88 -12.11 -14.36 16.51
N ARG A 89 -13.18 -14.87 15.87
CA ARG A 89 -13.73 -14.27 14.66
C ARG A 89 -14.29 -12.87 14.93
N GLU A 90 -15.06 -12.71 16.00
CA GLU A 90 -15.65 -11.43 16.37
C GLU A 90 -14.58 -10.40 16.72
N ARG A 91 -13.59 -10.79 17.55
CA ARG A 91 -12.46 -9.93 17.90
C ARG A 91 -11.73 -9.39 16.67
N VAL A 92 -11.34 -10.26 15.74
CA VAL A 92 -10.67 -9.85 14.49
C VAL A 92 -11.60 -8.97 13.63
N LYS A 93 -12.87 -9.33 13.52
CA LYS A 93 -13.86 -8.56 12.75
C LYS A 93 -14.03 -7.15 13.30
N ASP A 94 -14.00 -7.00 14.61
CA ASP A 94 -14.10 -5.71 15.28
C ASP A 94 -12.84 -4.87 15.09
N ILE A 95 -11.65 -5.48 15.11
CA ILE A 95 -10.39 -4.81 14.76
C ILE A 95 -10.41 -4.33 13.29
N ILE A 96 -10.89 -5.17 12.37
CA ILE A 96 -11.01 -4.80 10.96
C ILE A 96 -11.89 -3.55 10.80
N ARG A 97 -13.05 -3.54 11.44
CA ARG A 97 -14.02 -2.45 11.34
C ARG A 97 -13.57 -1.17 12.04
N SER A 98 -13.06 -1.30 13.26
CA SER A 98 -12.72 -0.15 14.10
C SER A 98 -11.39 0.49 13.70
N LYS A 99 -10.44 -0.28 13.16
CA LYS A 99 -9.07 0.17 12.95
C LYS A 99 -8.55 -0.10 11.55
N ALA A 100 -8.59 -1.34 11.06
CA ALA A 100 -7.88 -1.68 9.82
C ALA A 100 -8.47 -0.98 8.59
N LEU A 101 -9.80 -1.00 8.43
CA LEU A 101 -10.50 -0.32 7.34
C LEU A 101 -10.29 1.20 7.33
N PRO A 102 -10.60 1.94 8.41
CA PRO A 102 -10.43 3.40 8.40
C PRO A 102 -8.97 3.80 8.20
N ARG A 103 -8.00 3.04 8.76
CA ARG A 103 -6.57 3.31 8.53
C ARG A 103 -6.14 3.03 7.11
N ALA A 104 -6.62 1.94 6.50
CA ALA A 104 -6.31 1.62 5.11
C ALA A 104 -6.87 2.69 4.16
N GLU A 105 -8.08 3.19 4.40
CA GLU A 105 -8.67 4.29 3.62
C GLU A 105 -7.88 5.59 3.77
N GLU A 106 -7.54 5.98 5.00
CA GLU A 106 -6.71 7.15 5.29
C GLU A 106 -5.34 7.07 4.58
N LEU A 107 -4.67 5.93 4.69
CA LEU A 107 -3.36 5.70 4.09
C LEU A 107 -3.43 5.68 2.56
N LYS A 108 -4.51 5.14 1.99
CA LYS A 108 -4.72 5.12 0.54
C LYS A 108 -4.75 6.54 -0.03
N GLU A 109 -5.47 7.46 0.59
CA GLU A 109 -5.52 8.85 0.13
C GLU A 109 -4.16 9.54 0.29
N LYS A 110 -3.49 9.35 1.44
CA LYS A 110 -2.14 9.89 1.66
C LYS A 110 -1.12 9.37 0.64
N LEU A 111 -1.18 8.08 0.29
CA LEU A 111 -0.29 7.48 -0.71
C LEU A 111 -0.56 8.01 -2.11
N LYS A 112 -1.83 8.20 -2.49
CA LYS A 112 -2.17 8.81 -3.78
C LYS A 112 -1.58 10.22 -3.89
N GLU A 113 -1.72 11.04 -2.85
CA GLU A 113 -1.15 12.38 -2.82
C GLU A 113 0.38 12.35 -2.89
N LYS A 114 1.02 11.43 -2.17
CA LYS A 114 2.47 11.22 -2.20
C LYS A 114 2.94 10.89 -3.62
N TYR A 115 2.34 9.89 -4.27
CA TYR A 115 2.73 9.46 -5.60
C TYR A 115 2.43 10.49 -6.68
N ALA A 116 1.31 11.21 -6.59
CA ALA A 116 1.01 12.29 -7.51
C ALA A 116 2.07 13.40 -7.42
N ARG A 117 2.46 13.78 -6.20
CA ARG A 117 3.51 14.79 -5.96
C ARG A 117 4.87 14.32 -6.45
N GLU A 118 5.26 13.08 -6.18
CA GLU A 118 6.52 12.50 -6.65
C GLU A 118 6.58 12.43 -8.18
N TYR A 119 5.48 12.10 -8.82
CA TYR A 119 5.37 12.06 -10.28
C TYR A 119 5.59 13.45 -10.89
N GLU A 120 4.87 14.46 -10.40
CA GLU A 120 5.03 15.84 -10.90
C GLU A 120 6.43 16.40 -10.66
N ALA A 121 7.03 16.10 -9.50
CA ALA A 121 8.40 16.51 -9.19
C ALA A 121 9.39 15.91 -10.20
N LYS A 122 9.27 14.62 -10.51
CA LYS A 122 10.10 13.95 -11.53
C LYS A 122 9.92 14.56 -12.91
N GLN A 123 8.68 14.85 -13.32
CA GLN A 123 8.40 15.48 -14.61
C GLN A 123 9.06 16.85 -14.75
N LYS A 124 9.04 17.67 -13.69
CA LYS A 124 9.72 18.98 -13.70
C LYS A 124 11.23 18.85 -13.86
N THR A 125 11.85 17.93 -13.13
CA THR A 125 13.30 17.69 -13.24
C THR A 125 13.69 17.23 -14.64
N ILE A 126 12.91 16.34 -15.26
CA ILE A 126 13.15 15.89 -16.63
C ILE A 126 13.08 17.07 -17.61
N GLN A 127 12.06 17.93 -17.47
CA GLN A 127 11.89 19.10 -18.32
C GLN A 127 13.04 20.11 -18.19
N GLU A 128 13.53 20.33 -16.97
CA GLU A 128 14.67 21.22 -16.70
C GLU A 128 15.97 20.69 -17.33
N GLU A 129 16.22 19.38 -17.24
CA GLU A 129 17.36 18.74 -17.89
C GLU A 129 17.29 18.82 -19.42
N GLU A 130 16.12 18.63 -20.02
CA GLU A 130 15.92 18.76 -21.46
C GLU A 130 16.15 20.21 -21.92
N ASN A 131 15.62 21.18 -21.19
CA ASN A 131 15.83 22.60 -21.50
C ASN A 131 17.31 23.00 -21.37
N ALA A 132 18.04 22.48 -20.39
CA ALA A 132 19.47 22.70 -20.23
C ALA A 132 20.30 22.09 -21.38
N LYS A 133 19.90 20.93 -21.90
CA LYS A 133 20.54 20.30 -23.08
C LYS A 133 20.28 21.09 -24.36
N ILE A 134 19.07 21.63 -24.54
CA ILE A 134 18.73 22.45 -25.71
C ILE A 134 19.48 23.80 -25.68
N ALA A 135 19.60 24.42 -24.50
CA ALA A 135 20.33 25.69 -24.34
C ALA A 135 21.83 25.55 -24.62
N THR A 136 22.45 24.45 -24.21
CA THR A 136 23.88 24.19 -24.47
C THR A 136 24.14 23.86 -25.95
N ALA A 137 23.27 23.07 -26.59
CA ALA A 137 23.35 22.76 -28.02
C ALA A 137 23.19 24.01 -28.93
N SER A 138 22.36 24.97 -28.52
CA SER A 138 22.11 26.22 -29.27
C SER A 138 23.27 27.23 -29.19
N SER A 139 24.15 27.12 -28.20
CA SER A 139 25.32 28.01 -28.03
C SER A 139 26.57 27.56 -28.80
N THR A 140 26.54 26.37 -29.40
CA THR A 140 27.67 25.78 -30.14
C THR A 140 27.46 25.89 -31.65
N LEU A 141 27.26 27.09 -32.16
CA LEU A 141 27.41 27.37 -33.60
C LEU A 141 28.75 28.09 -33.79
N PRO A 142 29.77 27.46 -34.39
CA PRO A 142 30.98 28.18 -34.77
C PRO A 142 30.61 29.21 -35.84
N GLN A 143 30.85 30.49 -35.54
CA GLN A 143 30.87 31.53 -36.57
C GLN A 143 31.97 31.14 -37.58
N ALA A 144 31.54 30.80 -38.79
CA ALA A 144 32.37 30.63 -39.97
C ALA A 144 31.97 31.67 -41.01
#